data_AF-A0A0E2LMX4-F1
#
_entry.id   AF-A0A0E2LMX4-F1
#
_cell.length_a   1.000
_cell.length_b   1.000
_cell.length_c   1.000
_cell.angle_alpha   90.00
_cell.angle_beta   90.00
_cell.angle_gamma   90.00
#
_symmetry.space_group_name_H-M   'P 1'
#
loop_
_entity.id
_entity.type
_entity.pdbx_description
1 polymer ?
#
loop_
_entity_poly.entity_id
_entity_poly.type
_entity_poly.pdbx_seq_one_letter_code
_entity_poly.pdbx_strand_id
1 'polypeptide(L)' 'MENKQTTSKLPENAYRELKPGEEYEPVMPAGSTPREITSYSVLLGLVMTVIFSAAAAYLGLKVGQVF' A
#
# COMPACT_ATOMS: atom_id res chain seq x y z
N MET A 1 -4.90 -9.83 -17.68
CA MET A 1 -5.00 -8.76 -16.68
C MET A 1 -3.77 -7.88 -16.90
N GLU A 2 -3.96 -6.73 -17.54
CA GLU A 2 -2.87 -5.87 -18.03
C GLU A 2 -2.17 -5.19 -16.85
N ASN A 3 -1.02 -5.74 -16.44
CA ASN A 3 -0.09 -5.07 -15.54
C ASN A 3 0.79 -4.16 -16.41
N LYS A 4 0.30 -2.93 -16.64
CA LYS A 4 1.11 -1.89 -17.29
C LYS A 4 2.05 -1.31 -16.25
N GLN A 5 3.26 -1.87 -16.20
CA GLN A 5 4.34 -1.35 -15.40
C GLN A 5 4.50 0.14 -15.65
N THR A 6 4.34 0.90 -14.58
CA THR A 6 4.54 2.34 -14.50
C THR A 6 5.98 2.68 -14.85
N THR A 7 6.18 3.23 -16.04
CA THR A 7 7.31 4.13 -16.28
C THR A 7 7.16 5.25 -15.25
N SER A 8 8.11 5.32 -14.31
CA SER A 8 8.18 6.22 -13.15
C SER A 8 8.33 7.72 -13.52
N LYS A 9 7.69 8.18 -14.59
CA LYS A 9 7.77 9.56 -15.06
C LYS A 9 6.37 10.15 -15.06
N LEU A 10 6.19 11.18 -14.24
CA LEU A 10 5.03 12.06 -14.36
C LEU A 10 5.01 12.63 -15.78
N PRO A 11 3.82 12.88 -16.36
CA PRO A 11 3.74 13.50 -17.67
C PRO A 11 4.43 14.87 -17.65
N GLU A 12 5.00 15.31 -18.78
CA GLU A 12 5.88 16.49 -18.81
C GLU A 12 5.17 17.80 -18.40
N ASN A 13 3.84 17.83 -18.53
CA ASN A 13 2.94 18.88 -18.04
C ASN A 13 2.86 18.96 -16.50
N ALA A 14 3.38 17.97 -15.76
CA ALA A 14 3.46 17.97 -14.30
C ALA A 14 4.65 18.77 -13.75
N TYR A 15 5.67 19.02 -14.58
CA TYR A 15 6.91 19.70 -14.18
C TYR A 15 6.97 21.16 -14.67
N ARG A 16 5.97 21.61 -15.42
CA ARG A 16 5.87 22.97 -15.97
C ARG A 16 4.47 23.52 -15.74
N GLU A 17 4.35 24.85 -15.74
CA GLU A 17 3.03 25.49 -15.70
C GLU A 17 2.20 25.09 -16.94
N LEU A 18 0.92 24.83 -16.71
CA LEU A 18 -0.03 24.45 -17.76
C LEU A 18 -0.17 25.60 -18.75
N LYS A 19 0.02 25.31 -20.04
CA LYS A 19 -0.28 26.29 -21.08
C LYS A 19 -1.79 26.54 -21.14
N PRO A 20 -2.27 27.70 -21.64
CA PRO A 20 -3.69 27.95 -21.82
C PRO A 20 -4.33 26.85 -22.68
N GLY A 21 -5.16 26.00 -22.08
CA GLY A 21 -5.82 24.86 -22.74
C GLY A 21 -5.17 23.48 -22.55
N GLU A 22 -4.07 23.37 -21.79
CA GLU A 22 -3.53 22.06 -21.37
C GLU A 22 -4.19 21.60 -20.07
N GLU A 23 -4.76 20.40 -20.09
CA GLU A 23 -5.34 19.76 -18.92
C GLU A 23 -4.29 18.85 -18.25
N TYR A 24 -4.19 18.92 -16.93
CA TYR A 24 -3.34 18.02 -16.16
C TYR A 24 -4.07 16.69 -15.96
N GLU A 25 -3.48 15.60 -16.43
CA GLU A 25 -3.98 14.25 -16.15
C GLU A 25 -3.31 13.72 -14.87
N PRO A 26 -4.02 13.67 -13.73
CA PRO A 26 -3.46 13.13 -12.51
C PRO A 26 -3.23 11.62 -12.63
N VAL A 27 -2.13 11.14 -12.03
CA VAL A 27 -1.80 9.71 -11.95
C VAL A 27 -2.90 8.87 -11.27
N MET A 28 -3.72 9.51 -10.43
CA MET A 28 -4.90 8.93 -9.82
C MET A 28 -6.13 9.72 -10.31
N PRO A 29 -6.95 9.15 -11.21
CA PRO A 29 -8.14 9.82 -11.72
C PRO A 29 -9.15 10.09 -10.59
N ALA A 30 -9.69 11.31 -10.52
CA ALA A 30 -10.68 11.70 -9.50
C ALA A 30 -11.98 10.87 -9.55
N GLY A 31 -12.30 10.29 -10.71
CA GLY A 31 -13.45 9.38 -10.87
C GLY A 31 -13.13 7.89 -10.63
N SER A 32 -11.86 7.54 -10.42
CA SER A 32 -11.50 6.16 -10.09
C SER A 32 -11.63 5.94 -8.59
N THR A 33 -12.36 4.89 -8.20
CA THR A 33 -12.45 4.43 -6.81
C THR A 33 -11.63 3.14 -6.68
N PRO A 34 -10.29 3.23 -6.60
CA PRO A 34 -9.46 2.05 -6.42
C PRO A 34 -9.87 1.33 -5.15
N ARG A 35 -9.83 -0.01 -5.19
CA ARG A 35 -10.24 -0.85 -4.05
C ARG A 35 -9.19 -0.75 -2.94
N GLU A 36 -9.39 0.16 -2.00
CA GLU A 36 -8.49 0.38 -0.85
C GLU A 36 -8.42 -0.83 0.09
N ILE A 37 -9.49 -1.62 0.16
CA ILE A 37 -9.60 -2.82 1.01
C ILE A 37 -9.78 -4.05 0.13
N THR A 38 -8.73 -4.86 0.04
CA THR A 38 -8.79 -6.18 -0.63
C THR A 38 -8.84 -7.30 0.40
N SER A 39 -9.53 -8.40 0.07
CA SER A 39 -9.55 -9.58 0.93
C SER A 39 -8.16 -10.13 1.20
N TYR A 40 -7.24 -9.98 0.25
CA TYR A 40 -5.82 -10.32 0.41
C TYR A 40 -5.16 -9.53 1.55
N SER A 41 -5.30 -8.20 1.55
CA SER A 41 -4.73 -7.33 2.60
C SER A 41 -5.29 -7.67 3.99
N VAL A 42 -6.59 -7.94 4.07
CA VAL A 42 -7.25 -8.32 5.33
C VAL A 42 -6.75 -9.68 5.83
N LEU A 43 -6.69 -10.68 4.95
CA LEU A 43 -6.23 -12.02 5.31
C LEU A 43 -4.77 -12.01 5.74
N LEU A 44 -3.90 -11.31 4.99
CA LEU A 44 -2.50 -11.16 5.33
C LEU A 44 -2.32 -10.48 6.71
N GLY A 45 -3.07 -9.40 6.97
CA GLY A 45 -3.04 -8.71 8.25
C GLY A 45 -3.43 -9.63 9.41
N LEU A 46 -4.51 -10.39 9.26
CA LEU A 46 -5.03 -11.29 10.29
C LEU A 46 -4.04 -12.43 10.60
N VAL A 47 -3.40 -13.00 9.58
CA VAL A 47 -2.32 -13.99 9.75
C VAL A 47 -1.15 -13.39 10.54
N MET A 48 -0.71 -12.18 10.18
CA MET A 48 0.38 -11.51 10.89
C MET A 48 0.01 -11.21 12.34
N THR A 49 -1.22 -10.74 12.61
CA THR A 49 -1.70 -10.51 13.99
C THR A 49 -1.54 -11.76 14.86
N VAL A 50 -1.98 -12.92 14.37
CA VAL A 50 -1.87 -14.18 15.13
C VAL A 50 -0.41 -14.55 15.39
N ILE A 51 0.45 -14.47 14.37
CA ILE A 51 1.87 -14.82 14.49
C ILE A 51 2.57 -13.92 15.51
N PHE A 52 2.39 -12.59 15.40
CA PHE A 52 3.02 -11.64 16.31
C PHE A 52 2.49 -11.76 17.74
N SER A 53 1.19 -12.01 17.92
CA SER A 53 0.62 -12.27 19.25
C SER A 53 1.21 -13.54 19.87
N ALA A 54 1.31 -14.63 19.12
CA ALA A 54 1.92 -15.87 19.59
C ALA A 54 3.41 -15.69 19.93
N ALA A 55 4.16 -14.98 19.07
CA ALA A 55 5.57 -14.69 19.30
C ALA A 55 5.79 -13.85 20.57
N ALA A 56 4.98 -12.79 20.77
CA ALA A 56 5.06 -11.95 21.96
C ALA A 56 4.75 -12.74 23.24
N ALA A 57 3.72 -13.58 23.23
CA ALA A 57 3.38 -14.44 24.36
C ALA A 57 4.48 -15.46 24.67
N TYR A 58 5.03 -16.14 23.64
CA TYR A 58 6.12 -17.09 23.80
C TYR A 58 7.40 -16.44 24.34
N LEU A 59 7.78 -15.28 23.81
CA LEU A 59 8.91 -14.52 24.33
C LEU A 59 8.70 -14.11 25.78
N GLY A 60 7.49 -13.66 26.14
CA GLY A 60 7.13 -13.34 27.52
C GLY A 60 7.33 -14.54 28.48
N LEU A 61 6.85 -15.72 28.08
CA LEU A 61 7.04 -16.97 28.84
C LEU A 61 8.52 -17.38 28.93
N LYS A 62 9.27 -17.29 27.82
CA LYS A 62 10.70 -17.66 27.75
C LYS A 62 11.58 -16.75 28.61
N VAL A 63 11.32 -15.44 28.61
CA VAL A 63 12.07 -14.46 29.43
C VAL A 63 11.73 -14.58 30.91
N GLY A 64 10.50 -14.99 31.26
CA GLY A 64 10.13 -15.26 32.66
C GLY A 64 10.77 -16.52 33.25
N GLN A 65 11.21 -17.46 32.41
CA GLN A 65 11.79 -18.74 32.82
C GLN A 65 13.33 -18.68 32.93
N VAL A 66 13.86 -17.65 33.59
CA VAL A 66 15.32 -17.42 33.77
C VAL A 66 15.89 -17.95 35.09
N PHE A 67 15.26 -18.98 35.67
CA PHE A 67 15.80 -19.77 36.78
C PHE A 67 15.71 -21.27 36.45
#